data_AF-A0A6I6JUG3-F1
#
_entry.id   AF-A0A6I6JUG3-F1
#
_cell.length_a   1.000
_cell.length_b   1.000
_cell.length_c   1.000
_cell.angle_alpha   90.00
_cell.angle_beta   90.00
_cell.angle_gamma   90.00
#
_symmetry.space_group_name_H-M   'P 1'
#
loop_
_entity.id
_entity.type
_entity.pdbx_description
1 polymer ?
#
loop_
_entity_poly.entity_id
_entity_poly.type
_entity_poly.pdbx_seq_one_letter_code
_entity_poly.pdbx_strand_id
1 'polypeptide(L)'
;MGIAAGVIIILISIAHNIYGEKKQVPELKKVSNDSVMIGSLRIMIFQGGVLLFAVGIIQVLVSADIIQLPGTSAYFPVGIVLINFITSLIIAGFFHREVFKVTIPQFVVFSIIIALQFLSLF
;
A
#
# COMPACT_ATOMS: atom_id res chain seq x y z
N MET A 1 -18.28 8.15 7.30
CA MET A 1 -17.18 7.15 7.49
C MET A 1 -15.95 7.44 6.62
N GLY A 2 -16.06 8.18 5.51
CA GLY A 2 -14.94 8.43 4.60
C GLY A 2 -13.74 9.20 5.18
N ILE A 3 -13.97 10.23 6.02
CA ILE A 3 -12.88 10.98 6.67
C ILE A 3 -12.07 10.06 7.59
N ALA A 4 -12.74 9.27 8.44
CA ALA A 4 -12.08 8.34 9.35
C ALA A 4 -11.27 7.29 8.58
N ALA A 5 -11.82 6.74 7.49
CA ALA A 5 -11.11 5.83 6.60
C ALA A 5 -9.87 6.48 5.97
N GLY A 6 -9.98 7.71 5.48
CA GLY A 6 -8.86 8.46 4.91
C GLY A 6 -7.74 8.73 5.94
N VAL A 7 -8.09 9.12 7.15
CA VAL A 7 -7.13 9.30 8.26
C VAL A 7 -6.45 7.99 8.62
N ILE A 8 -7.22 6.89 8.72
CA ILE A 8 -6.67 5.55 8.98
C ILE A 8 -5.69 5.15 7.88
N ILE A 9 -6.01 5.38 6.60
CA ILE A 9 -5.12 5.09 5.47
C ILE A 9 -3.81 5.87 5.57
N ILE A 10 -3.86 7.16 5.94
CA ILE A 10 -2.67 7.98 6.18
C ILE A 10 -1.81 7.41 7.31
N LEU A 11 -2.42 7.02 8.42
CA LEU A 11 -1.68 6.41 9.53
C LEU A 11 -1.06 5.07 9.14
N ILE A 12 -1.79 4.24 8.37
CA ILE A 12 -1.27 2.97 7.87
C ILE A 12 -0.14 3.20 6.88
N SER A 13 -0.15 4.26 6.07
CA SER A 13 0.93 4.54 5.12
C SER A 13 2.27 4.81 5.82
N ILE A 14 2.22 5.55 6.93
CA ILE A 14 3.39 5.80 7.79
C ILE A 14 3.83 4.49 8.45
N ALA A 15 2.89 3.75 9.04
CA ALA A 15 3.17 2.46 9.67
C ALA A 15 3.76 1.45 8.67
N HIS A 16 3.29 1.44 7.44
CA HIS A 16 3.76 0.60 6.35
C HIS A 16 5.24 0.86 6.05
N ASN A 17 5.63 2.12 5.91
CA ASN A 17 7.02 2.52 5.67
C ASN A 17 7.93 2.14 6.84
N ILE A 18 7.51 2.44 8.07
CA ILE A 18 8.28 2.10 9.28
C ILE A 18 8.44 0.59 9.41
N TYR A 19 7.35 -0.17 9.24
CA TYR A 19 7.36 -1.62 9.32
C TYR A 19 8.28 -2.24 8.26
N GLY A 20 8.22 -1.75 7.03
CA GLY A 20 9.05 -2.24 5.96
C GLY A 20 10.54 -2.05 6.27
N GLU A 21 10.94 -0.84 6.68
CA GLU A 21 12.35 -0.55 6.94
C GLU A 21 12.87 -1.19 8.25
N LYS A 22 12.05 -1.26 9.30
CA LYS A 22 12.46 -1.77 10.61
C LYS A 22 12.31 -3.28 10.77
N LYS A 23 11.45 -3.93 9.98
CA LYS A 23 11.19 -5.37 10.09
C LYS A 23 11.49 -6.13 8.81
N GLN A 24 10.91 -5.74 7.69
CA GLN A 24 11.03 -6.51 6.45
C GLN A 24 12.44 -6.48 5.86
N VAL A 25 13.06 -5.31 5.81
CA VAL A 25 14.44 -5.18 5.28
C VAL A 25 15.43 -5.99 6.13
N PRO A 26 15.43 -5.92 7.48
CA PRO A 26 16.25 -6.79 8.30
C PRO A 26 15.92 -8.29 8.15
N GLU A 27 14.65 -8.66 7.99
CA GLU A 27 14.26 -10.07 7.76
C GLU A 27 14.77 -10.59 6.42
N LEU A 28 14.69 -9.80 5.35
CA LEU A 28 15.24 -10.16 4.04
C LEU A 28 16.76 -10.33 4.12
N LYS A 29 17.46 -9.45 4.85
CA LYS A 29 18.91 -9.55 5.08
C LYS A 29 19.35 -10.83 5.80
N LYS A 30 18.45 -11.52 6.52
CA LYS A 30 18.75 -12.81 7.16
C LYS A 30 18.75 -13.97 6.18
N VAL A 31 18.04 -13.83 5.06
CA VAL A 31 17.85 -14.90 4.07
C VAL A 31 18.54 -14.60 2.74
N SER A 32 18.98 -13.36 2.52
CA SER A 32 19.66 -12.95 1.30
C SER A 32 20.68 -11.84 1.54
N ASN A 33 21.78 -11.90 0.78
CA ASN A 33 22.84 -10.89 0.76
C ASN A 33 22.84 -10.05 -0.52
N ASP A 34 21.86 -10.25 -1.41
CA ASP A 34 21.74 -9.50 -2.66
C ASP A 34 21.36 -8.03 -2.37
N SER A 35 22.32 -7.13 -2.61
CA SER A 35 22.16 -5.69 -2.40
C SER A 35 21.13 -5.06 -3.34
N VAL A 36 20.96 -5.60 -4.55
CA VAL A 36 19.95 -5.14 -5.51
C VAL A 36 18.57 -5.50 -5.00
N MET A 37 18.34 -6.76 -4.61
CA MET A 37 17.04 -7.19 -4.08
C MET A 37 16.65 -6.44 -2.80
N ILE A 38 17.60 -6.20 -1.89
CA ILE A 38 17.36 -5.40 -0.68
C ILE A 38 17.02 -3.94 -1.05
N GLY A 39 17.72 -3.37 -2.02
CA GLY A 39 17.43 -2.04 -2.56
C GLY A 39 16.04 -1.96 -3.18
N SER A 40 15.68 -2.94 -4.01
CA SER A 40 14.35 -3.06 -4.63
C SER A 40 13.25 -3.15 -3.59
N LEU A 41 13.42 -3.95 -2.53
CA LEU A 41 12.43 -4.03 -1.44
C LEU A 41 12.23 -2.66 -0.77
N ARG A 42 13.30 -1.91 -0.49
CA ARG A 42 13.21 -0.57 0.10
C ARG A 42 12.42 0.40 -0.79
N ILE A 43 12.70 0.39 -2.10
CA ILE A 43 11.97 1.21 -3.07
C ILE A 43 10.49 0.81 -3.09
N MET A 44 10.19 -0.50 -3.12
CA MET A 44 8.81 -1.00 -3.12
C MET A 44 8.03 -0.58 -1.88
N ILE A 45 8.64 -0.69 -0.69
CA ILE A 45 8.04 -0.24 0.57
C ILE A 45 7.72 1.25 0.49
N PHE A 46 8.71 2.07 0.11
CA PHE A 46 8.51 3.51 0.07
C PHE A 46 7.47 3.94 -0.96
N GLN A 47 7.49 3.34 -2.16
CA GLN A 47 6.48 3.58 -3.20
C GLN A 47 5.08 3.21 -2.72
N GLY A 48 4.93 2.05 -2.08
CA GLY A 48 3.64 1.62 -1.49
C GLY A 48 3.13 2.59 -0.43
N GLY A 49 4.01 3.06 0.47
CA GLY A 49 3.65 4.02 1.50
C GLY A 49 3.30 5.40 0.95
N VAL A 50 4.06 5.93 -0.01
CA VAL A 50 3.74 7.23 -0.64
C VAL A 50 2.40 7.16 -1.39
N LEU A 51 2.14 6.07 -2.10
CA LEU A 51 0.87 5.86 -2.79
C LEU A 51 -0.31 5.82 -1.81
N LEU A 52 -0.20 5.05 -0.73
CA LEU A 52 -1.22 5.01 0.33
C LEU A 52 -1.43 6.38 0.96
N PHE A 53 -0.35 7.13 1.21
CA PHE A 53 -0.45 8.47 1.78
C PHE A 53 -1.25 9.42 0.87
N ALA A 54 -0.92 9.45 -0.43
CA ALA A 54 -1.62 10.27 -1.41
C ALA A 54 -3.11 9.88 -1.53
N VAL A 55 -3.40 8.58 -1.58
CA VAL A 55 -4.78 8.06 -1.63
C VAL A 55 -5.56 8.43 -0.36
N GLY A 56 -4.95 8.32 0.81
CA GLY A 56 -5.55 8.73 2.08
C GLY A 56 -5.88 10.22 2.11
N ILE A 57 -5.00 11.09 1.62
CA ILE A 57 -5.26 12.52 1.48
C ILE A 57 -6.45 12.77 0.56
N ILE A 58 -6.46 12.19 -0.64
CA ILE A 58 -7.56 12.34 -1.59
C ILE A 58 -8.88 11.93 -0.95
N GLN A 59 -8.90 10.81 -0.23
CA GLN A 59 -10.10 10.31 0.43
C GLN A 59 -10.59 11.26 1.55
N VAL A 60 -9.69 11.87 2.31
CA VAL A 60 -10.06 12.91 3.30
C VAL A 60 -10.65 14.13 2.58
N LEU A 61 -10.01 14.62 1.53
CA LEU A 61 -10.45 15.81 0.79
C LEU A 61 -11.83 15.60 0.14
N VAL A 62 -12.07 14.43 -0.46
CA VAL A 62 -13.37 14.06 -1.03
C VAL A 62 -14.43 13.97 0.07
N SER A 63 -14.10 13.32 1.19
CA SER A 63 -15.05 13.14 2.29
C SER A 63 -15.37 14.43 3.06
N ALA A 64 -14.53 15.46 2.92
CA ALA A 64 -14.73 16.79 3.47
C ALA A 64 -15.41 17.76 2.46
N ASP A 65 -15.85 17.25 1.31
CA ASP A 65 -16.43 18.03 0.21
C ASP A 65 -15.53 19.17 -0.31
N ILE A 66 -14.21 19.07 -0.11
CA ILE A 66 -13.22 20.05 -0.60
C ILE A 66 -12.96 19.83 -2.10
N ILE A 67 -12.93 18.57 -2.53
CA ILE A 67 -12.79 18.18 -3.93
C ILE A 67 -13.87 17.13 -4.26
N GLN A 68 -14.26 17.06 -5.53
CA GLN A 68 -15.21 16.07 -6.01
C GLN A 68 -14.56 15.19 -7.08
N LEU A 69 -14.81 13.88 -6.99
CA LEU A 69 -14.41 12.91 -8.00
C LEU A 69 -15.66 12.34 -8.69
N PRO A 70 -16.20 13.03 -9.72
CA PRO A 70 -17.45 12.60 -10.37
C PRO A 70 -17.26 11.34 -11.24
N GLY A 71 -18.31 10.53 -11.31
CA GLY A 71 -18.41 9.38 -12.20
C GLY A 71 -17.29 8.35 -12.00
N THR A 72 -16.62 7.95 -13.08
CA THR A 72 -15.53 6.97 -13.05
C THR A 72 -14.34 7.42 -12.20
N SER A 73 -14.17 8.73 -11.98
CA SER A 73 -13.02 9.21 -11.22
C SER A 73 -13.07 8.86 -9.73
N ALA A 74 -14.25 8.56 -9.18
CA ALA A 74 -14.42 8.05 -7.82
C ALA A 74 -13.66 6.75 -7.57
N TYR A 75 -13.39 5.96 -8.62
CA TYR A 75 -12.71 4.67 -8.53
C TYR A 75 -11.18 4.78 -8.61
N PHE A 76 -10.60 5.94 -8.95
CA PHE A 76 -9.14 6.12 -9.03
C PHE A 76 -8.39 5.73 -7.75
N PRO A 77 -8.83 6.16 -6.55
CA PRO A 77 -8.18 5.80 -5.29
C PRO A 77 -8.06 4.29 -5.10
N VAL A 78 -9.13 3.54 -5.40
CA VAL A 78 -9.16 2.08 -5.26
C VAL A 78 -8.36 1.41 -6.37
N GLY A 79 -8.54 1.88 -7.61
CA GLY A 79 -7.88 1.33 -8.79
C GLY A 79 -6.37 1.41 -8.69
N ILE A 80 -5.81 2.54 -8.23
CA ILE A 80 -4.36 2.69 -8.12
C ILE A 80 -3.76 1.79 -7.03
N VAL A 81 -4.44 1.63 -5.90
CA VAL A 81 -4.03 0.70 -4.83
C VAL A 81 -4.11 -0.75 -5.32
N LEU A 82 -5.17 -1.10 -6.04
CA LEU A 82 -5.38 -2.44 -6.59
C LEU A 82 -4.30 -2.81 -7.61
N ILE A 83 -3.99 -1.92 -8.55
CA ILE A 83 -2.93 -2.14 -9.56
C ILE A 83 -1.58 -2.32 -8.88
N ASN A 84 -1.26 -1.47 -7.89
CA ASN A 84 -0.03 -1.59 -7.12
C ASN A 84 0.05 -2.92 -6.36
N PHE A 85 -1.05 -3.32 -5.72
CA PHE A 85 -1.15 -4.59 -4.99
C PHE A 85 -0.94 -5.79 -5.91
N ILE A 86 -1.63 -5.85 -7.05
CA ILE A 86 -1.52 -6.96 -8.02
C ILE A 86 -0.11 -7.02 -8.60
N THR A 87 0.46 -5.88 -8.98
CA THR A 87 1.82 -5.80 -9.53
C THR A 87 2.84 -6.31 -8.53
N SER A 88 2.76 -5.85 -7.28
CA SER A 88 3.62 -6.31 -6.18
C SER A 88 3.46 -7.80 -5.91
N LEU A 89 2.22 -8.32 -5.91
CA LEU A 89 1.94 -9.74 -5.71
C LEU A 89 2.54 -10.61 -6.80
N ILE A 90 2.44 -10.18 -8.07
CA ILE A 90 3.02 -10.90 -9.21
C ILE A 90 4.54 -10.89 -9.12
N ILE A 91 5.16 -9.73 -8.88
CA ILE A 91 6.62 -9.60 -8.79
C ILE A 91 7.16 -10.43 -7.62
N ALA A 92 6.61 -10.25 -6.42
CA ALA A 92 7.06 -11.00 -5.25
C ALA A 92 6.77 -12.50 -5.38
N GLY A 93 5.59 -12.88 -5.85
CA GLY A 93 5.16 -14.28 -5.92
C GLY A 93 5.92 -15.11 -6.97
N PHE A 94 6.16 -14.55 -8.16
CA PHE A 94 6.75 -15.28 -9.28
C PHE A 94 8.25 -15.04 -9.45
N PHE A 95 8.75 -13.83 -9.16
CA PHE A 95 10.15 -13.48 -9.44
C PHE A 95 11.03 -13.45 -8.18
N HIS A 96 10.47 -13.11 -7.01
CA HIS A 96 11.25 -12.95 -5.77
C HIS A 96 10.59 -13.64 -4.56
N ARG A 97 10.59 -14.97 -4.54
CA ARG A 97 9.97 -15.78 -3.45
C ARG A 97 10.45 -15.43 -2.05
N GLU A 98 11.69 -14.99 -1.90
CA GLU A 98 12.26 -14.54 -0.61
C GLU A 98 11.56 -13.26 -0.14
N VAL A 99 11.34 -12.32 -1.05
CA VAL A 99 10.58 -11.08 -0.79
C VAL A 99 9.12 -11.41 -0.45
N PHE A 100 8.51 -12.38 -1.14
CA PHE A 100 7.13 -12.79 -0.87
C PHE A 100 6.90 -13.18 0.59
N LYS A 101 7.75 -14.05 1.15
CA LYS A 101 7.59 -14.53 2.55
C LYS A 101 7.55 -13.39 3.56
N VAL A 102 8.38 -12.38 3.35
CA VAL A 102 8.53 -11.23 4.24
C VAL A 102 7.42 -10.17 4.01
N THR A 103 6.80 -10.18 2.84
CA THR A 103 5.73 -9.23 2.45
C THR A 103 4.31 -9.72 2.68
N ILE A 104 4.10 -10.99 3.06
CA ILE A 104 2.77 -11.53 3.41
C ILE A 104 1.97 -10.63 4.38
N PRO A 105 2.53 -10.15 5.50
CA PRO A 105 1.76 -9.29 6.42
C PRO A 105 1.26 -8.00 5.76
N GLN A 106 2.05 -7.42 4.86
CA GLN A 106 1.62 -6.24 4.10
C GLN A 106 0.51 -6.58 3.13
N PHE A 107 0.57 -7.72 2.43
CA PHE A 107 -0.50 -8.11 1.51
C PHE A 107 -1.85 -8.25 2.23
N VAL A 108 -1.85 -8.77 3.46
CA VAL A 108 -3.07 -8.84 4.29
C VAL A 108 -3.61 -7.44 4.59
N VAL A 109 -2.74 -6.52 5.03
CA VAL A 109 -3.13 -5.12 5.33
C VAL A 109 -3.69 -4.42 4.09
N PHE A 110 -3.02 -4.53 2.94
CA PHE A 110 -3.50 -3.93 1.70
C PHE A 110 -4.84 -4.53 1.25
N SER A 111 -5.05 -5.83 1.41
CA SER A 111 -6.34 -6.46 1.09
C SER A 111 -7.48 -5.89 1.93
N ILE A 112 -7.24 -5.64 3.22
CA ILE A 112 -8.20 -4.98 4.10
C ILE A 112 -8.46 -3.54 3.64
N ILE A 113 -7.42 -2.77 3.32
CA ILE A 113 -7.58 -1.39 2.82
C ILE A 113 -8.42 -1.36 1.55
N ILE A 114 -8.12 -2.25 0.59
CA ILE A 114 -8.87 -2.34 -0.67
C ILE A 114 -10.34 -2.65 -0.39
N ALA A 115 -10.63 -3.62 0.49
CA ALA A 115 -12.00 -3.95 0.87
C ALA A 115 -12.73 -2.76 1.51
N LEU A 116 -12.08 -2.05 2.44
CA LEU A 116 -12.63 -0.85 3.07
C LEU A 116 -12.88 0.28 2.07
N GLN A 117 -11.99 0.47 1.11
CA GLN A 117 -12.16 1.47 0.07
C GLN A 117 -13.31 1.12 -0.87
N PHE A 118 -13.45 -0.15 -1.28
CA PHE A 118 -14.61 -0.61 -2.05
C PHE A 118 -15.91 -0.37 -1.28
N LEU A 119 -15.96 -0.71 0.01
CA LEU A 119 -17.13 -0.46 0.85
C LEU A 119 -17.46 1.03 0.99
N SER A 120 -16.46 1.93 0.90
CA SER A 120 -16.70 3.37 0.98
C SER A 120 -17.28 3.99 -0.30
N LEU A 121 -17.33 3.23 -1.40
CA LEU A 121 -17.94 3.67 -2.66
C LEU A 121 -19.45 3.38 -2.74
N PHE A 122 -19.99 2.60 -1.80
CA PHE A 122 -21.41 2.24 -1.70
C PHE A 122 -22.05 2.92 -0.47
#